data_AF-A0A3D5TQ83-F1
#
_entry.id   AF-A0A3D5TQ83-F1
#
_cell.length_a   1.000
_cell.length_b   1.000
_cell.length_c   1.000
_cell.angle_alpha   90.00
_cell.angle_beta   90.00
_cell.angle_gamma   90.00
#
_symmetry.space_group_name_H-M   'P 1'
#
loop_
_entity.id
_entity.type
_entity.pdbx_description
1 polymer ?
#
loop_
_entity_poly.entity_id
_entity_poly.type
_entity_poly.pdbx_seq_one_letter_code
_entity_poly.pdbx_strand_id
1 'polypeptide(L)' 'MPRQVSLEMTRNIGIMAHIDAGKTTTTERILFYTGKTHKIGETHDGAATMDWME' A
#
# COMPACT_ATOMS: atom_id res chain seq x y z
N MET A 1 17.62 18.29 -6.12
CA MET A 1 17.03 18.51 -4.78
C MET A 1 17.65 17.51 -3.82
N PRO A 2 18.09 17.90 -2.61
CA PRO A 2 18.53 16.94 -1.60
C PRO A 2 17.37 16.04 -1.17
N ARG A 3 17.64 14.77 -0.84
CA ARG A 3 16.60 13.83 -0.39
C ARG A 3 15.97 14.33 0.92
N GLN A 4 14.64 14.31 1.01
CA GLN A 4 13.92 14.62 2.26
C GLN A 4 14.07 13.53 3.32
N VAL A 5 14.31 12.28 2.91
CA VAL A 5 14.46 11.11 3.79
C VAL A 5 15.83 10.48 3.54
N SER A 6 16.54 10.12 4.62
CA SER A 6 17.86 9.49 4.50
C SER A 6 17.76 8.10 3.87
N LEU A 7 18.86 7.65 3.25
CA LEU A 7 18.92 6.33 2.63
C LEU A 7 18.73 5.20 3.63
N GLU A 8 19.22 5.38 4.87
CA GLU A 8 19.08 4.38 5.94
C GLU A 8 17.61 4.17 6.37
N MET A 9 16.74 5.16 6.14
CA MET A 9 15.31 5.14 6.47
C MET A 9 14.43 4.79 5.27
N THR A 10 14.98 4.76 4.05
CA THR A 10 14.23 4.44 2.84
C THR A 10 14.03 2.93 2.71
N ARG A 11 12.82 2.48 2.35
CA ARG A 11 12.50 1.08 2.08
C ARG A 11 11.79 0.98 0.72
N ASN A 12 12.39 0.25 -0.21
CA ASN A 12 11.77 -0.07 -1.50
C ASN A 12 11.27 -1.51 -1.43
N ILE A 13 9.95 -1.69 -1.51
CA ILE A 13 9.31 -3.01 -1.41
C ILE A 13 8.32 -3.20 -2.56
N GLY A 14 8.14 -4.44 -2.98
CA GLY A 14 7.13 -4.85 -3.95
C GLY A 14 6.43 -6.12 -3.46
N ILE A 15 5.12 -6.17 -3.62
CA ILE A 15 4.31 -7.33 -3.23
C ILE A 15 3.90 -8.07 -4.51
N MET A 16 4.45 -9.27 -4.70
CA MET A 16 4.10 -10.18 -5.79
C MET A 16 3.43 -11.41 -5.20
N ALA A 17 2.27 -11.77 -5.73
CA ALA A 17 1.50 -12.91 -5.25
C ALA A 17 0.71 -13.55 -6.39
N HIS A 18 0.29 -14.80 -6.19
CA HIS A 18 -0.64 -15.49 -7.09
C HIS A 18 -1.98 -14.73 -7.19
N ILE A 19 -2.77 -15.03 -8.22
CA ILE A 19 -4.12 -14.45 -8.33
C ILE A 19 -4.93 -14.81 -7.07
N ASP A 20 -5.68 -13.84 -6.56
CA ASP A 20 -6.50 -13.94 -5.35
C ASP A 20 -5.75 -14.26 -4.04
N ALA A 21 -4.43 -14.15 -4.00
CA ALA A 21 -3.64 -14.35 -2.77
C ALA A 21 -3.62 -13.14 -1.82
N GLY A 22 -4.45 -12.12 -2.05
CA GLY A 22 -4.57 -10.96 -1.14
C GLY A 22 -3.46 -9.90 -1.25
N LYS A 23 -2.83 -9.76 -2.43
CA LYS A 23 -1.84 -8.68 -2.72
C LYS A 23 -2.42 -7.30 -2.39
N THR A 24 -3.59 -6.99 -2.92
CA THR A 24 -4.23 -5.68 -2.76
C THR A 24 -4.65 -5.42 -1.30
N THR A 25 -5.26 -6.40 -0.64
CA THR A 25 -5.62 -6.32 0.79
C THR A 25 -4.41 -6.08 1.69
N THR A 26 -3.27 -6.68 1.38
CA THR A 26 -2.03 -6.48 2.14
C THR A 26 -1.50 -5.05 1.98
N THR A 27 -1.55 -4.51 0.76
CA THR A 27 -1.17 -3.11 0.50
C THR A 27 -2.06 -2.12 1.24
N GLU A 28 -3.38 -2.30 1.27
CA GLU A 28 -4.30 -1.42 2.01
C GLU A 28 -3.95 -1.34 3.51
N ARG A 29 -3.57 -2.46 4.12
CA ARG A 29 -3.11 -2.48 5.52
C ARG A 29 -1.82 -1.70 5.71
N ILE A 30 -0.85 -1.81 4.80
CA ILE A 30 0.39 -1.03 4.85
C ILE A 30 0.07 0.47 4.77
N LEU A 31 -0.82 0.88 3.87
CA LEU A 31 -1.22 2.29 3.74
C LEU A 31 -1.93 2.81 5.00
N PHE A 32 -2.79 1.99 5.61
CA PHE A 32 -3.47 2.35 6.85
C PHE A 32 -2.48 2.49 8.02
N TYR A 33 -1.60 1.51 8.23
CA TYR A 33 -0.64 1.54 9.34
C TYR A 33 0.44 2.61 9.18
N THR A 34 0.76 3.01 7.95
CA THR A 34 1.65 4.14 7.69
C THR A 34 0.95 5.50 7.77
N GLY A 35 -0.36 5.53 8.04
CA GLY A 35 -1.17 6.75 8.12
C GLY A 35 -1.39 7.43 6.76
N LYS A 36 -1.12 6.74 5.64
CA LYS A 36 -1.39 7.25 4.29
C LYS A 36 -2.88 7.22 3.96
N THR A 37 -3.63 6.31 4.57
CA THR A 37 -5.09 6.25 4.46
C THR A 37 -5.72 6.19 5.86
N HIS A 38 -6.92 6.76 6.01
CA HIS A 38 -7.65 6.81 7.29
C HIS A 38 -8.73 5.73 7.42
N LYS A 39 -8.89 4.90 6.38
CA LYS A 39 -9.85 3.79 6.32
C LYS A 39 -9.17 2.60 5.66
N ILE A 40 -9.46 1.40 6.14
CA ILE A 40 -9.06 0.15 5.49
C ILE A 40 -10.15 -0.18 4.47
N GLY A 41 -9.81 -0.11 3.18
CA GLY A 41 -10.65 -0.63 2.12
C GLY A 41 -10.44 -2.13 1.94
N GLU A 42 -11.51 -2.86 1.62
CA GLU A 42 -11.39 -4.23 1.12
C GLU A 42 -11.55 -4.26 -0.39
N THR A 43 -10.66 -4.99 -1.07
CA THR A 43 -10.70 -5.16 -2.52
C THR A 43 -11.97 -5.88 -2.98
N HIS A 44 -12.52 -6.77 -2.15
CA HIS A 44 -13.76 -7.48 -2.47
C HIS A 44 -14.97 -6.55 -2.56
N ASP A 45 -14.94 -5.40 -1.88
CA ASP A 45 -16.00 -4.41 -1.89
C ASP A 45 -15.76 -3.27 -2.90
N GLY A 46 -14.68 -3.34 -3.70
CA GLY A 46 -14.27 -2.28 -4.64
C GLY A 46 -13.92 -0.96 -3.93
N ALA A 47 -13.68 -1.01 -2.62
CA ALA A 47 -13.41 0.12 -1.76
C ALA A 47 -11.92 0.27 -1.45
N ALA A 48 -11.05 -0.54 -2.05
CA ALA A 48 -9.61 -0.42 -1.85
C ALA A 48 -9.11 0.89 -2.48
N THR A 49 -8.33 1.64 -1.71
CA THR A 49 -7.73 2.90 -2.16
C THR A 49 -6.85 2.67 -3.40
N MET A 50 -6.18 1.51 -3.44
CA MET A 50 -5.37 1.07 -4.56
C MET A 50 -6.15 0.88 -5.88
N ASP A 51 -7.47 0.72 -5.85
CA ASP A 51 -8.26 0.54 -7.08
C ASP A 51 -8.40 1.85 -7.90
N TRP A 52 -8.14 3.01 -7.26
CA TRP A 52 -8.33 4.34 -7.85
C TRP A 52 -7.06 5.21 -7.85
N MET A 53 -5.95 4.71 -7.30
CA MET A 53 -4.64 5.35 -7.39
C MET A 53 -3.99 4.97 -8.73
N GLU A 54 -3.99 5.90 -9.70
CA GLU A 54 -3.16 5.83 -10.92
C GLU A 54 -1.66 5.99 -10.63
#